data_AF-A0A5K1B0X7-F1
#
_entry.id   AF-A0A5K1B0X7-F1
#
_cell.length_a   1.000
_cell.length_b   1.000
_cell.length_c   1.000
_cell.angle_alpha   90.00
_cell.angle_beta   90.00
_cell.angle_gamma   90.00
#
_symmetry.space_group_name_H-M   'P 1'
#
loop_
_entity.id
_entity.type
_entity.pdbx_description
1 polymer ?
#
loop_
_entity_poly.entity_id
_entity_poly.type
_entity_poly.pdbx_seq_one_letter_code
_entity_poly.pdbx_strand_id
1 'polypeptide(L)'
;EGYTLRKGGSARVRTDARCGCLARMIVKKGANGKLYIAQFEPTHNHQVVSSNKVNMLWSHRRKMLSAYADLAEKSGVGVKDACTHSGKQNGD
;
A
#
# COMPACT_ATOMS: atom_id res chain seq x y z
N GLU A 1 2.41 24.19 -4.94
CA GLU A 1 3.26 24.07 -3.74
C GLU A 1 2.36 24.15 -2.52
N GLY A 2 2.44 23.20 -1.58
CA GLY A 2 1.49 23.10 -0.47
C GLY A 2 2.17 23.33 0.87
N TYR A 3 1.76 24.36 1.60
CA TYR A 3 2.23 24.67 2.95
C TYR A 3 1.18 24.25 3.99
N THR A 4 1.52 23.29 4.85
CA THR A 4 0.82 23.10 6.13
C THR A 4 1.76 23.52 7.25
N LEU A 5 1.47 24.68 7.84
CA LEU A 5 2.11 25.10 9.09
C LEU A 5 1.59 24.19 10.22
N ARG A 6 2.49 23.46 10.89
CA ARG A 6 2.18 22.78 12.14
C ARG A 6 2.93 23.42 13.29
N LYS A 7 2.17 23.96 14.24
CA LYS A 7 2.61 24.49 15.53
C LYS A 7 2.97 23.30 16.43
N GLY A 8 4.22 23.22 16.89
CA GLY A 8 4.56 22.62 18.19
C GLY A 8 4.76 21.09 18.29
N GLY A 9 5.26 20.41 17.27
CA GLY A 9 5.77 19.04 17.43
C GLY A 9 6.59 18.64 16.21
N SER A 10 7.70 17.91 16.41
CA SER A 10 8.58 17.44 15.34
C SER A 10 7.77 16.67 14.29
N ALA A 11 7.30 17.39 13.27
CA ALA A 11 6.51 16.83 12.20
C ALA A 11 7.43 15.85 11.49
N ARG A 12 7.15 14.53 11.63
CA ARG A 12 7.83 13.53 10.81
C ARG A 12 7.58 13.91 9.35
N VAL A 13 8.60 14.49 8.73
CA VAL A 13 8.62 14.74 7.29
C VAL A 13 8.49 13.35 6.66
N ARG A 14 7.31 13.06 6.11
CA ARG A 14 7.11 11.81 5.37
C ARG A 14 7.89 12.00 4.09
N THR A 15 8.99 11.28 3.94
CA THR A 15 9.70 11.17 2.65
C THR A 15 8.67 10.73 1.61
N ASP A 16 8.64 11.42 0.48
CA ASP A 16 7.76 11.03 -0.60
C ASP A 16 8.12 9.62 -1.05
N ALA A 17 7.20 8.68 -0.87
CA ALA A 17 7.38 7.29 -1.27
C ALA A 17 7.01 7.07 -2.75
N ARG A 18 6.66 8.14 -3.49
CA ARG A 18 6.36 8.08 -4.91
C ARG A 18 7.67 8.05 -5.70
N CYS A 19 7.83 7.04 -6.56
CA CYS A 19 8.95 6.92 -7.49
C CYS A 19 8.79 7.73 -8.79
N GLY A 20 7.81 8.66 -8.85
CA GLY A 20 7.51 9.41 -10.08
C GLY A 20 6.96 8.58 -11.23
N CYS A 21 6.39 7.40 -10.96
CA CYS A 21 5.78 6.54 -11.99
C CYS A 21 4.54 7.20 -12.61
N LEU A 22 4.46 7.20 -13.95
CA LEU A 22 3.36 7.80 -14.71
C LEU A 22 2.27 6.79 -15.11
N ALA A 23 2.47 5.50 -14.79
CA ALA A 23 1.49 4.45 -15.02
C ALA A 23 0.14 4.76 -14.36
N ARG A 24 -0.94 4.29 -14.96
CA ARG A 24 -2.01 5.10 -15.54
C ARG A 24 -3.27 4.32 -15.90
N MET A 25 -4.37 4.38 -15.14
CA MET A 25 -5.67 3.93 -15.68
C MET A 25 -6.77 4.91 -15.31
N ILE A 26 -7.42 5.47 -16.32
CA ILE A 26 -8.58 6.35 -16.16
C ILE A 26 -9.82 5.56 -16.54
N VAL A 27 -10.71 5.36 -15.57
CA VAL A 27 -12.01 4.70 -15.77
C VAL A 27 -13.10 5.76 -15.74
N LYS A 28 -13.98 5.73 -16.74
CA LYS A 28 -15.15 6.63 -16.82
C LYS A 28 -16.43 5.80 -16.82
N LYS A 29 -17.52 6.41 -16.35
CA LYS A 29 -18.87 5.84 -16.42
C LYS A 29 -19.54 6.33 -17.71
N GLY A 30 -19.96 5.39 -18.56
CA GLY A 30 -20.72 5.68 -19.78
C GLY A 30 -22.17 6.04 -19.46
N ALA A 31 -22.86 6.63 -20.44
CA ALA A 31 -24.29 6.98 -20.32
C ALA A 31 -25.19 5.76 -20.06
N ASN A 32 -24.77 4.58 -20.52
CA ASN A 32 -25.40 3.29 -20.25
C ASN A 32 -25.15 2.75 -18.83
N GLY A 33 -24.47 3.52 -17.96
CA GLY A 33 -24.12 3.13 -16.60
C GLY A 33 -22.93 2.19 -16.47
N LYS A 34 -22.39 1.68 -17.59
CA LYS A 34 -21.23 0.78 -17.60
C LYS A 34 -19.93 1.56 -17.48
N LEU A 35 -18.94 0.97 -16.81
CA LEU A 35 -17.59 1.53 -16.75
C LEU A 35 -16.82 1.17 -18.02
N TYR A 36 -15.97 2.09 -18.48
CA TYR A 36 -15.04 1.85 -19.57
C TYR A 36 -13.68 2.49 -19.27
N ILE A 37 -12.63 1.93 -19.87
CA ILE A 37 -11.27 2.46 -19.76
C ILE A 37 -11.14 3.60 -20.78
N ALA A 38 -10.94 4.82 -20.28
CA ALA A 38 -10.79 6.01 -21.11
C ALA A 38 -9.33 6.29 -21.48
N GLN A 39 -8.38 5.95 -20.61
CA GLN A 39 -6.94 6.02 -20.87
C GLN A 39 -6.22 4.93 -20.09
N PHE A 40 -5.18 4.36 -20.69
CA PHE A 40 -4.33 3.36 -20.06
C PHE A 40 -2.87 3.60 -20.45
N GLU A 41 -2.02 3.82 -19.46
CA GLU A 41 -0.56 3.90 -19.58
C GLU A 41 0.02 2.74 -18.75
N PRO A 42 0.44 1.64 -19.39
CA PRO A 42 0.94 0.45 -18.70
C PRO A 42 2.42 0.56 -18.30
N THR A 43 3.14 1.55 -18.81
CA THR A 43 4.59 1.60 -18.66
C THR A 43 4.99 2.01 -17.25
N HIS A 44 5.67 1.12 -16.54
CA HIS A 44 6.22 1.39 -15.21
C HIS A 44 7.71 1.72 -15.30
N ASN A 45 8.16 2.68 -14.49
CA ASN A 45 9.58 2.98 -14.29
C ASN A 45 10.21 2.19 -13.12
N HIS A 46 9.47 1.24 -12.56
CA HIS A 46 9.89 0.40 -11.44
C HIS A 46 9.33 -1.01 -11.63
N GLN A 47 9.91 -1.98 -10.92
CA GLN A 47 9.40 -3.34 -10.93
C GLN A 47 8.00 -3.38 -10.30
N VAL A 48 7.05 -4.02 -10.98
CA VAL A 48 5.71 -4.30 -10.42
C VAL A 48 5.87 -5.35 -9.32
N VAL A 49 5.20 -5.14 -8.20
CA VAL A 49 5.28 -6.04 -7.05
C VAL A 49 4.73 -7.42 -7.42
N SER A 50 5.52 -8.47 -7.19
CA SER A 50 5.10 -9.85 -7.42
C SER A 50 4.07 -10.31 -6.38
N SER A 51 3.23 -11.28 -6.76
CA SER A 51 2.16 -11.82 -5.90
C SER A 51 2.64 -12.24 -4.51
N ASN A 52 3.85 -12.81 -4.41
CA ASN A 52 4.44 -13.28 -3.16
C ASN A 52 4.79 -12.15 -2.17
N LYS A 53 4.83 -10.90 -2.64
CA LYS A 53 5.17 -9.71 -1.82
C LYS A 53 3.99 -8.74 -1.66
N VAL A 54 2.80 -9.11 -2.15
CA VAL A 54 1.60 -8.26 -2.10
C VAL A 54 1.16 -7.99 -0.65
N ASN A 55 1.34 -8.95 0.26
CA ASN A 55 1.05 -8.79 1.69
C ASN A 55 1.86 -7.66 2.37
N MET A 56 3.02 -7.29 1.81
CA MET A 56 3.87 -6.22 2.32
C MET A 56 3.34 -4.82 1.94
N LEU A 57 2.50 -4.73 0.90
CA LEU A 57 1.89 -3.48 0.47
C LEU A 57 0.95 -2.95 1.56
N TRP A 58 1.10 -1.66 1.90
CA TRP A 58 0.26 -1.01 2.90
C TRP A 58 -1.25 -1.16 2.61
N SER A 59 -1.65 -1.09 1.34
CA SER A 59 -3.04 -1.29 0.90
C SER A 59 -3.59 -2.70 1.18
N HIS A 60 -2.71 -3.70 1.31
CA HIS A 60 -3.05 -5.09 1.56
C HIS A 60 -2.91 -5.50 3.02
N ARG A 61 -2.23 -4.70 3.87
CA ARG A 61 -2.07 -5.00 5.30
C ARG A 61 -3.39 -5.20 6.04
N ARG A 62 -4.44 -4.43 5.71
CA ARG A 62 -5.77 -4.58 6.35
C ARG A 62 -6.44 -5.92 6.01
N LYS A 63 -6.23 -6.45 4.81
CA LYS A 63 -6.79 -7.75 4.38
C LYS A 63 -6.06 -8.92 5.05
N MET A 64 -4.77 -8.75 5.34
CA MET A 64 -3.98 -9.75 6.07
C MET A 64 -4.30 -9.75 7.56
N LEU A 65 -4.56 -8.57 8.17
CA LEU A 65 -4.99 -8.47 9.56
C LEU A 65 -6.29 -9.23 9.83
N SER A 66 -7.28 -9.14 8.94
CA SER A 66 -8.52 -9.92 9.07
C SER A 66 -8.27 -11.42 8.89
N ALA A 67 -7.52 -11.81 7.85
CA ALA A 67 -7.20 -13.22 7.61
C ALA A 67 -6.37 -13.84 8.76
N TYR A 68 -5.46 -13.07 9.37
CA TYR A 68 -4.69 -13.51 10.52
C TYR A 68 -5.52 -13.53 11.80
N ALA A 69 -6.47 -12.60 12.00
CA ALA A 69 -7.40 -12.65 13.12
C ALA A 69 -8.26 -13.93 13.09
N ASP A 70 -8.76 -14.30 11.91
CA ASP A 70 -9.54 -15.53 11.70
C ASP A 70 -8.71 -16.80 11.95
N LEU A 71 -7.40 -16.75 11.67
CA LEU A 71 -6.47 -17.86 11.95
C LEU A 71 -6.04 -17.88 13.42
N ALA A 72 -5.84 -16.73 14.04
CA ALA A 72 -5.43 -16.58 15.44
C ALA A 72 -6.53 -17.05 16.39
N GLU A 73 -7.81 -16.83 16.05
CA GLU A 73 -8.94 -17.39 16.79
C GLU A 73 -8.94 -18.93 16.76
N LYS A 74 -8.53 -19.52 15.63
CA LYS A 74 -8.43 -20.97 15.47
C LYS A 74 -7.19 -21.58 16.10
N SER A 75 -6.11 -20.82 16.26
CA SER A 75 -4.83 -21.30 16.78
C SER A 75 -4.54 -20.89 18.23
N GLY A 76 -5.37 -20.04 18.85
CA GLY A 76 -5.21 -19.61 20.24
C GLY A 76 -3.97 -18.74 20.50
N VAL A 77 -3.35 -18.15 19.48
CA VAL A 77 -2.11 -17.34 19.61
C VAL A 77 -2.44 -15.86 19.56
N GLY A 78 -2.10 -15.13 20.62
CA GLY A 78 -2.39 -13.69 20.75
C GLY A 78 -1.65 -12.84 19.72
N VAL A 79 -2.38 -11.92 19.09
CA VAL A 79 -1.96 -11.02 17.99
C VAL A 79 -0.72 -10.13 18.29
N LYS A 80 -0.21 -10.12 19.54
CA LYS A 80 0.84 -9.20 20.01
C LYS A 80 2.25 -9.56 19.52
N ASP A 81 2.51 -10.80 19.14
CA ASP A 81 3.87 -11.25 18.81
C ASP A 81 4.22 -11.16 17.31
N ALA A 82 3.25 -10.83 16.45
CA ALA A 82 3.45 -10.84 14.99
C ALA A 82 4.19 -9.60 14.42
N CYS A 83 4.39 -8.52 15.19
CA CYS A 83 4.85 -7.23 14.65
C CYS A 83 6.30 -6.84 14.98
N THR A 84 7.10 -7.63 15.69
CA THR A 84 8.44 -7.21 16.15
C THR A 84 9.62 -7.71 15.32
N HIS A 85 9.41 -8.47 14.24
CA HIS A 85 10.50 -9.03 13.42
C HIS A 85 10.48 -8.58 11.95
N SER A 86 10.37 -7.29 11.67
CA SER A 86 10.44 -6.78 10.28
C SER A 86 11.22 -5.48 10.15
N GLY A 87 12.33 -5.37 10.89
CA GLY A 87 13.17 -4.18 10.87
C GLY A 87 14.66 -4.49 11.00
N LYS A 88 15.24 -5.24 10.05
CA LYS A 88 16.66 -5.15 9.65
C LYS A 88 16.92 -6.12 8.50
N GLN A 89 17.04 -5.60 7.28
CA GLN A 89 17.85 -6.22 6.23
C GLN A 89 18.56 -5.06 5.53
N ASN A 90 19.81 -4.82 5.92
CA ASN A 90 20.75 -3.98 5.18
C ASN A 90 21.25 -4.81 3.99
N GLY A 91 21.43 -4.18 2.83
CA GLY A 91 22.00 -4.81 1.64
C GLY A 91 23.53 -4.76 1.65
N ASP A 92 24.14 -5.82 1.14
CA ASP A 92 25.44 -5.84 0.47
C ASP A 92 25.21 -5.76 -1.05
#